data_AF-A0A2I0WPQ2-F1
#
_entry.id   AF-A0A2I0WPQ2-F1
#
_cell.length_a   1.000
_cell.length_b   1.000
_cell.length_c   1.000
_cell.angle_alpha   90.00
_cell.angle_beta   90.00
_cell.angle_gamma   90.00
#
_symmetry.space_group_name_H-M   'P 1'
#
loop_
_entity.id
_entity.type
_entity.pdbx_description
1 polymer ?
#
loop_
_entity_poly.entity_id
_entity_poly.type
_entity_poly.pdbx_seq_one_letter_code
_entity_poly.pdbx_strand_id
1 'polypeptide(L)'
;MALSIFKRLNIGEVHPISVTLQLANRIFTYLRKVIEDVLIKVDKFIFPIHFIVLYMKGYKEICLILGKSFLATGKVMIDVQKSELAMRVQD
;
A
#
# COMPACT_ATOMS: atom_id res chain seq x y z
N MET A 1 2.12 -2.66 -0.95
CA MET A 1 2.92 -2.82 0.29
C MET A 1 4.12 -3.72 0.00
N ALA A 2 5.31 -3.41 0.53
CA ALA A 2 6.47 -4.28 0.41
C ALA A 2 6.34 -5.56 1.26
N LEU A 3 6.84 -6.69 0.74
CA LEU A 3 6.85 -7.99 1.45
C LEU A 3 7.52 -7.92 2.83
N SER A 4 8.55 -7.07 2.99
CA SER A 4 9.23 -6.88 4.27
C SER A 4 8.31 -6.32 5.36
N ILE A 5 7.43 -5.38 5.02
CA ILE A 5 6.44 -4.81 5.94
C ILE A 5 5.41 -5.87 6.31
N PHE A 6 4.89 -6.59 5.32
CA PHE A 6 3.93 -7.66 5.55
C PHE A 6 4.46 -8.71 6.54
N LYS A 7 5.71 -9.16 6.34
CA LYS A 7 6.38 -10.09 7.25
C LYS A 7 6.55 -9.52 8.66
N ARG A 8 6.91 -8.23 8.78
CA ARG A 8 7.04 -7.55 10.08
C ARG A 8 5.71 -7.40 10.82
N LEU A 9 4.62 -7.16 10.09
CA LEU A 9 3.28 -7.01 10.67
C LEU A 9 2.62 -8.36 10.99
N ASN A 10 3.20 -9.47 10.55
CA ASN A 10 2.74 -10.83 10.81
C ASN A 10 1.24 -11.06 10.48
N ILE A 11 0.75 -10.45 9.39
CA ILE A 11 -0.66 -10.49 8.96
C ILE A 11 -0.99 -11.80 8.20
N GLY A 12 -0.25 -12.88 8.48
CA GLY A 12 -0.44 -14.20 7.89
C GLY A 12 0.65 -14.63 6.90
N GLU A 13 0.36 -15.70 6.16
CA GLU A 13 1.34 -16.34 5.26
C GLU A 13 1.29 -15.79 3.83
N VAL A 14 2.38 -15.99 3.08
CA VAL A 14 2.53 -15.49 1.70
C VAL A 14 2.77 -16.64 0.75
N HIS A 15 1.93 -16.73 -0.29
CA HIS A 15 2.13 -17.69 -1.38
C HIS A 15 2.45 -16.94 -2.68
N PRO A 16 3.55 -17.24 -3.36
CA PRO A 16 3.89 -16.59 -4.62
C PRO A 16 2.72 -16.68 -5.62
N ILE A 17 2.36 -15.56 -6.23
CA ILE A 17 1.43 -15.55 -7.36
C ILE A 17 2.26 -15.27 -8.61
N SER A 18 2.05 -16.03 -9.69
CA SER A 18 2.78 -15.91 -10.96
C SER A 18 2.35 -14.67 -11.76
N VAL A 19 2.32 -13.50 -11.12
CA VAL A 19 1.99 -12.21 -11.74
C VAL A 19 3.17 -11.26 -11.54
N THR A 20 3.64 -10.69 -12.65
CA THR A 20 4.70 -9.68 -12.67
C THR A 20 4.09 -8.34 -13.05
N LEU A 21 4.42 -7.29 -12.31
CA LEU A 21 4.01 -5.92 -12.58
C LEU A 21 5.22 -5.12 -13.04
N GLN A 22 5.07 -4.37 -14.13
CA GLN A 22 6.03 -3.36 -14.55
C GLN A 22 5.57 -1.99 -14.01
N LEU A 23 6.41 -1.36 -13.19
CA LEU A 23 6.17 -0.02 -12.66
C LEU A 23 6.50 1.06 -13.69
N ALA A 24 6.05 2.29 -13.45
CA ALA A 24 6.30 3.43 -14.34
C ALA A 24 7.81 3.74 -14.53
N ASN A 25 8.63 3.42 -13.53
CA ASN A 25 10.10 3.50 -13.60
C ASN A 25 10.74 2.29 -14.30
N ARG A 26 9.94 1.46 -15.00
CA ARG A 26 10.34 0.26 -15.74
C ARG A 26 10.90 -0.88 -14.90
N ILE A 27 10.76 -0.80 -13.57
CA ILE A 27 11.18 -1.88 -12.67
C ILE A 27 10.08 -2.95 -12.63
N PHE A 28 10.51 -4.20 -12.71
CA PHE A 28 9.63 -5.35 -12.53
C PHE A 28 9.53 -5.72 -11.04
N THR A 29 8.31 -5.99 -10.60
CA THR A 29 8.00 -6.44 -9.25
C THR A 29 7.12 -7.68 -9.32
N TYR A 30 7.23 -8.54 -8.33
CA TYR A 30 6.49 -9.80 -8.31
C TYR A 30 5.38 -9.71 -7.28
N LEU A 31 4.15 -10.02 -7.70
CA LEU A 31 3.02 -10.07 -6.80
C LEU A 31 3.14 -11.29 -5.89
N ARG A 32 2.93 -11.06 -4.60
CA ARG A 32 3.09 -12.10 -3.57
C ARG A 32 1.80 -12.41 -2.84
N LYS A 33 0.89 -11.45 -2.70
CA LYS A 33 -0.41 -11.69 -2.06
C LYS A 33 -1.32 -10.49 -2.31
N VAL A 34 -2.62 -10.72 -2.41
CA VAL A 34 -3.63 -9.69 -2.19
C VAL A 34 -4.17 -9.90 -0.78
N ILE A 35 -4.16 -8.84 0.03
CA ILE A 35 -4.70 -8.84 1.38
C ILE A 35 -5.92 -7.95 1.34
N GLU A 36 -7.05 -8.50 1.76
CA GLU A 36 -8.31 -7.78 1.83
C GLU A 36 -8.59 -7.41 3.29
N ASP A 37 -9.42 -6.38 3.48
CA ASP A 37 -9.98 -6.00 4.79
C ASP A 37 -8.95 -5.68 5.89
N VAL A 38 -7.81 -5.10 5.51
CA VAL A 38 -6.85 -4.58 6.49
C VAL A 38 -7.33 -3.23 7.00
N LEU A 39 -7.45 -3.09 8.31
CA LEU A 39 -7.70 -1.81 8.95
C LEU A 39 -6.37 -1.06 9.15
N ILE A 40 -6.27 0.15 8.60
CA ILE A 40 -5.15 1.05 8.85
C ILE A 40 -5.62 2.25 9.66
N LYS A 41 -4.85 2.54 10.71
CA LYS A 41 -4.97 3.78 11.46
C LYS A 41 -4.10 4.88 10.81
N VAL A 42 -4.75 5.98 10.41
CA VAL A 42 -4.09 7.21 9.96
C VAL A 42 -4.48 8.31 10.94
N ASP A 43 -3.50 8.81 11.69
CA ASP A 43 -3.71 9.69 12.85
C ASP A 43 -4.74 9.09 13.83
N LYS A 44 -5.96 9.64 13.90
CA LYS A 44 -7.03 9.19 14.81
C LYS A 44 -8.06 8.28 14.13
N PHE A 45 -8.00 8.14 12.81
CA PHE A 45 -9.04 7.49 12.02
C PHE A 45 -8.62 6.11 11.55
N ILE A 46 -9.59 5.21 11.39
CA ILE A 46 -9.37 3.84 10.94
C ILE A 46 -10.10 3.63 9.61
N PHE A 47 -9.39 3.12 8.61
CA PHE A 47 -9.94 2.87 7.29
C PHE A 47 -9.75 1.41 6.88
N PRO A 48 -10.78 0.76 6.31
CA PRO A 48 -10.59 -0.51 5.62
C PRO A 48 -9.87 -0.27 4.28
N ILE A 49 -8.89 -1.12 4.00
CA ILE A 49 -8.11 -1.06 2.76
C ILE A 49 -7.67 -2.46 2.32
N HIS A 50 -7.67 -2.65 1.01
CA HIS A 50 -7.07 -3.79 0.35
C HIS A 50 -5.63 -3.46 -0.08
N PHE A 51 -4.68 -4.34 0.24
CA PHE A 51 -3.28 -4.20 -0.15
C PHE A 51 -2.84 -5.28 -1.11
N ILE A 52 -2.01 -4.88 -2.08
CA ILE A 52 -1.21 -5.82 -2.84
C ILE A 52 0.20 -5.88 -2.22
N VAL A 53 0.64 -7.07 -1.86
CA VAL A 53 2.01 -7.34 -1.39
C VAL A 53 2.90 -7.60 -2.59
N LEU A 54 3.97 -6.83 -2.70
CA LEU A 54 4.94 -6.93 -3.77
C LEU A 54 6.31 -7.32 -3.22
N TYR A 55 6.99 -8.22 -3.92
CA TYR A 55 8.42 -8.42 -3.77
C TYR A 55 9.16 -7.50 -4.75
N MET A 56 9.85 -6.50 -4.20
CA MET A 56 10.68 -5.56 -4.97
C MET A 56 12.15 -5.87 -4.73
N LYS A 57 12.84 -6.36 -5.75
CA LYS A 57 14.27 -6.66 -5.67
C LYS A 57 15.07 -5.34 -5.63
N GLY A 58 15.99 -5.20 -4.70
CA GLY A 58 16.91 -4.05 -4.61
C GLY A 58 16.40 -2.84 -3.84
N TYR A 59 15.15 -2.82 -3.37
CA TYR A 59 14.62 -1.76 -2.52
C TYR A 59 14.82 -2.11 -1.04
N LYS A 60 15.70 -1.39 -0.35
CA LYS A 60 15.92 -1.51 1.11
C LYS A 60 14.92 -0.69 1.93
N GLU A 61 14.30 0.31 1.32
CA GLU A 61 13.35 1.19 1.98
C GLU A 61 11.94 0.60 2.03
N ILE A 62 11.20 0.99 3.08
CA ILE A 62 9.80 0.65 3.31
C ILE A 62 8.97 1.38 2.26
N CYS A 63 8.47 0.65 1.25
CA CYS A 63 7.60 1.24 0.23
C CYS A 63 6.14 0.86 0.48
N LEU A 64 5.32 1.86 0.81
CA LEU A 64 3.86 1.78 0.86
C LEU A 64 3.30 2.60 -0.31
N ILE A 65 2.55 1.93 -1.18
CA ILE A 65 1.88 2.58 -2.32
C ILE A 65 0.40 2.67 -1.93
N LEU A 66 -0.11 3.89 -1.84
CA LEU A 66 -1.53 4.14 -1.63
C LEU A 66 -2.23 4.13 -2.99
N GLY A 67 -3.09 3.14 -3.20
CA GLY A 67 -3.84 3.01 -4.44
C GLY A 67 -4.93 4.08 -4.57
N LYS A 68 -5.40 4.32 -5.80
CA LYS A 68 -6.50 5.24 -6.08
C LYS A 68 -7.75 4.94 -5.25
N SER A 69 -8.07 3.67 -5.03
CA SER A 69 -9.23 3.25 -4.23
C SER A 69 -9.16 3.78 -2.81
N PHE A 70 -7.98 3.71 -2.15
CA PHE A 70 -7.80 4.27 -0.82
C PHE A 70 -7.94 5.79 -0.81
N LEU A 71 -7.28 6.45 -1.78
CA LEU A 71 -7.36 7.91 -1.92
C LEU A 71 -8.80 8.38 -2.14
N ALA A 72 -9.60 7.61 -2.89
CA ALA A 72 -11.02 7.88 -3.10
C ALA A 72 -11.84 7.68 -1.83
N THR A 73 -11.68 6.56 -1.12
CA THR A 73 -12.39 6.27 0.13
C THR A 73 -12.13 7.33 1.19
N GLY A 74 -10.87 7.74 1.37
CA GLY A 74 -10.48 8.77 2.34
C GLY A 74 -10.75 10.21 1.89
N LYS A 75 -11.35 10.41 0.70
CA LYS A 75 -11.53 11.72 0.05
C LYS A 75 -10.25 12.56 0.13
N VAL A 76 -9.13 11.91 -0.22
CA VAL A 76 -7.79 12.43 0.03
C VAL A 76 -7.47 13.55 -0.94
N MET A 77 -7.00 14.67 -0.39
CA MET A 77 -6.41 15.79 -1.11
C MET A 77 -4.90 15.74 -0.95
N ILE A 78 -4.17 15.80 -2.07
CA ILE A 78 -2.71 15.75 -2.08
C ILE A 78 -2.20 17.11 -2.57
N ASP A 79 -1.49 17.83 -1.70
CA ASP A 79 -0.72 19.02 -2.06
C ASP A 79 0.74 18.60 -2.30
N VAL A 80 1.10 18.48 -3.59
CA VAL A 80 2.42 18.01 -4.00
C VAL A 80 3.52 19.01 -3.66
N GLN A 81 3.22 20.31 -3.70
CA GLN A 81 4.23 21.35 -3.43
C GLN A 81 4.58 21.41 -1.95
N LYS A 82 3.59 21.26 -1.08
CA LYS A 82 3.80 21.21 0.38
C LYS A 82 4.19 19.84 0.89
N SER A 83 4.13 18.81 0.03
CA SER A 83 4.29 17.41 0.43
C SER A 83 3.30 16.99 1.52
N GLU A 84 2.07 17.50 1.43
CA GLU A 84 1.01 17.29 2.41
C GLU A 84 -0.09 16.40 1.82
N LEU A 85 -0.66 15.56 2.71
CA LEU A 85 -1.83 14.75 2.41
C LEU A 85 -2.89 15.08 3.46
N ALA A 86 -4.03 15.57 3.01
CA ALA A 86 -5.19 15.86 3.86
C ALA A 86 -6.32 14.88 3.54
N MET A 87 -6.90 14.28 4.57
CA MET A 87 -8.06 13.39 4.44
C MET A 87 -9.29 14.13 4.93
N ARG A 88 -10.39 14.10 4.16
CA ARG A 88 -11.67 14.62 4.65
C ARG A 88 -12.39 13.47 5.35
N VAL A 89 -12.45 13.55 6.67
CA VAL A 89 -13.24 12.60 7.46
C VAL A 89 -14.57 13.26 7.80
N GLN A 90 -15.66 12.61 7.44
CA GLN A 90 -16.98 12.96 7.94
C GLN A 90 -17.17 12.20 9.26
N ASP A 91 -17.57 12.91 10.31
CA ASP A 91 -17.92 12.33 11.61
C ASP A 91 -19.05 11.30 11.51
#